data_AF-A0A7S2LM97-F1
#
_entry.id   AF-A0A7S2LM97-F1
#
_cell.length_a   1.000
_cell.length_b   1.000
_cell.length_c   1.000
_cell.angle_alpha   90.00
_cell.angle_beta   90.00
_cell.angle_gamma   90.00
#
_symmetry.space_group_name_H-M   'P 1'
#
loop_
_entity.id
_entity.type
_entity.pdbx_description
1 polymer ?
#
loop_
_entity_poly.entity_id
_entity_poly.type
_entity_poly.pdbx_seq_one_letter_code
_entity_poly.pdbx_strand_id
1 'polypeptide(L)'
;MICTMTATNPITTSKCTNTTTARSLPIKKSVKGKVTFQDEKITNYLKNQQWDELRTELESTSATTCSSLEFQHQTLVLACQYGAPPDIIKKIVQTRSDLVQTKDDKLQQTPLHILCQKPGTQERNKNIQFLAERYPQAAIIMDANGNTPLHLMCQNPCDSAYAVSAIEAICLAGPAALTMENHDDETPMELFLMSQATAMTVEQEEYQDQALKWLCKTNIMFLSNFKTSARGEMYRLQCCQQAVYKQQSSFDSCVSTDDESEAEEESRCSLSLQ
;
A
#
# COMPACT_ATOMS: atom_id res chain seq x y z
N MET A 1 -77.62 12.40 -31.79
CA MET A 1 -77.35 13.81 -31.42
C MET A 1 -75.91 14.12 -31.77
N ILE A 2 -75.71 15.05 -32.72
CA ILE A 2 -74.57 16.01 -32.85
C ILE A 2 -73.17 15.38 -33.04
N CYS A 3 -72.30 15.73 -33.99
CA CYS A 3 -72.33 16.47 -35.25
C CYS A 3 -71.00 16.11 -35.95
N THR A 4 -71.00 16.18 -37.26
CA THR A 4 -69.89 15.95 -38.21
C THR A 4 -68.65 16.82 -37.99
N MET A 5 -67.50 16.36 -38.50
CA MET A 5 -66.52 17.06 -39.40
C MET A 5 -65.14 16.36 -39.29
N THR A 6 -64.68 15.62 -40.33
CA THR A 6 -63.60 15.97 -41.30
C THR A 6 -62.21 16.14 -40.67
N ALA A 7 -61.06 15.75 -41.24
CA ALA A 7 -60.69 15.08 -42.47
C ALA A 7 -59.17 14.73 -42.40
N THR A 8 -58.78 13.74 -43.22
CA THR A 8 -57.53 13.66 -44.02
C THR A 8 -56.13 13.88 -43.41
N ASN A 9 -55.38 12.77 -43.36
CA ASN A 9 -54.18 12.48 -44.19
C ASN A 9 -52.83 13.23 -43.91
N PRO A 10 -51.68 12.77 -44.45
CA PRO A 10 -50.63 12.21 -43.58
C PRO A 10 -49.18 12.72 -43.89
N ILE A 11 -48.21 12.14 -43.18
CA ILE A 11 -46.73 12.05 -43.44
C ILE A 11 -45.96 13.36 -43.72
N THR A 12 -45.01 13.68 -42.84
CA THR A 12 -43.65 14.11 -43.24
C THR A 12 -42.63 13.80 -42.16
N THR A 13 -41.51 13.22 -42.56
CA THR A 13 -40.26 13.02 -41.81
C THR A 13 -39.63 14.36 -41.40
N SER A 14 -39.20 14.51 -40.14
CA SER A 14 -38.32 15.61 -39.74
C SER A 14 -37.24 15.15 -38.76
N LYS A 15 -35.98 15.32 -39.19
CA LYS A 15 -34.79 15.36 -38.34
C LYS A 15 -35.01 16.38 -37.22
N CYS A 16 -34.85 15.97 -35.96
CA CYS A 16 -34.75 16.89 -34.84
C CYS A 16 -33.37 16.77 -34.19
N THR A 17 -32.57 17.80 -34.46
CA THR A 17 -31.39 18.20 -33.69
C THR A 17 -31.82 18.60 -32.29
N ASN A 18 -31.50 17.80 -31.28
CA ASN A 18 -31.69 18.22 -29.88
C ASN A 18 -30.39 18.81 -29.35
N THR A 19 -30.36 20.15 -29.39
CA THR A 19 -29.55 21.00 -28.52
C THR A 19 -29.92 20.74 -27.06
N THR A 20 -29.09 19.99 -26.33
CA THR A 20 -29.20 19.91 -24.87
C THR A 20 -28.17 20.84 -24.25
N THR A 21 -28.69 21.95 -23.75
CA THR A 21 -28.05 22.92 -22.85
C THR A 21 -27.24 22.21 -21.77
N ALA A 22 -25.91 22.20 -21.91
CA ALA A 22 -25.00 21.80 -20.85
C ALA A 22 -25.03 22.88 -19.76
N ARG A 23 -25.78 22.59 -18.69
CA ARG A 23 -25.79 23.38 -17.46
C ARG A 23 -24.40 23.24 -16.83
N SER A 24 -23.55 24.23 -17.06
CA SER A 24 -22.23 24.33 -16.45
C SER A 24 -22.35 24.40 -14.94
N LEU A 25 -21.89 23.34 -14.27
CA LEU A 25 -21.66 23.36 -12.82
C LEU A 25 -20.50 24.34 -12.54
N PRO A 26 -20.61 25.22 -11.53
CA PRO A 26 -19.54 26.17 -11.26
C PRO A 26 -18.29 25.44 -10.77
N ILE A 27 -17.20 25.64 -11.50
CA ILE A 27 -15.83 25.33 -11.08
C ILE A 27 -15.62 26.04 -9.73
N LYS A 28 -15.55 25.29 -8.64
CA LYS A 28 -15.17 25.83 -7.33
C LYS A 28 -13.75 26.36 -7.44
N LYS A 29 -13.63 27.69 -7.51
CA LYS A 29 -12.35 28.38 -7.40
C LYS A 29 -11.74 28.00 -6.04
N SER A 30 -10.53 27.46 -6.08
CA SER A 30 -9.67 27.25 -4.91
C SER A 30 -9.55 28.56 -4.15
N VAL A 31 -10.18 28.63 -2.98
CA VAL A 31 -9.99 29.72 -2.03
C VAL A 31 -8.65 29.42 -1.34
N LYS A 32 -7.63 30.22 -1.62
CA LYS A 32 -6.36 30.17 -0.88
C LYS A 32 -6.65 30.59 0.56
N GLY A 33 -6.81 29.61 1.45
CA GLY A 33 -6.95 29.81 2.88
C GLY A 33 -5.81 30.66 3.44
N LYS A 34 -6.16 31.62 4.30
CA LYS A 34 -5.20 32.48 4.98
C LYS A 34 -4.44 31.63 6.00
N VAL A 35 -3.22 31.22 5.67
CA VAL A 35 -2.34 30.42 6.54
C VAL A 35 -2.20 31.15 7.88
N THR A 36 -2.52 30.49 8.99
CA THR A 36 -2.35 31.09 10.31
C THR A 36 -0.87 31.01 10.73
N PHE A 37 -0.40 31.96 11.53
CA PHE A 37 0.99 32.01 12.01
C PHE A 37 1.39 30.72 12.77
N GLN A 38 0.45 30.06 13.44
CA GLN A 38 0.69 28.81 14.15
C GLN A 38 0.92 27.63 13.20
N ASP A 39 0.23 27.60 12.05
CA ASP A 39 0.40 26.56 11.05
C ASP A 39 1.78 26.60 10.40
N GLU A 40 2.29 27.82 10.14
CA GLU A 40 3.63 28.04 9.62
C GLU A 40 4.71 27.61 10.63
N LYS A 41 4.47 27.88 11.92
CA LYS A 41 5.35 27.46 13.03
C LYS A 41 5.43 25.93 13.14
N ILE A 42 4.29 25.23 13.18
CA ILE A 42 4.25 23.74 13.24
C ILE A 42 4.94 23.15 12.00
N THR A 43 4.65 23.69 10.81
CA THR A 43 5.27 23.24 9.57
C THR A 43 6.79 23.42 9.61
N ASN A 44 7.29 24.52 10.16
CA ASN A 44 8.73 24.75 10.32
C ASN A 44 9.35 23.76 11.30
N TYR A 45 8.69 23.44 12.42
CA TYR A 45 9.17 22.41 13.35
C TYR A 45 9.26 21.04 12.70
N LEU A 46 8.25 20.64 11.90
CA LEU A 46 8.26 19.38 11.16
C LEU A 46 9.41 19.33 10.14
N LYS A 47 9.57 20.39 9.34
CA LYS A 47 10.61 20.48 8.31
C LYS A 47 12.02 20.43 8.89
N ASN A 48 12.22 21.08 10.03
CA ASN A 48 13.50 21.15 10.73
C ASN A 48 13.71 19.99 11.72
N GLN A 49 12.78 19.03 11.81
CA GLN A 49 12.83 17.88 12.74
C GLN A 49 12.97 18.28 14.22
N GLN A 50 12.37 19.40 14.59
CA GLN A 50 12.34 19.95 15.96
C GLN A 50 11.21 19.30 16.77
N TRP A 51 11.38 18.02 17.10
CA TRP A 51 10.33 17.19 17.71
C TRP A 51 9.99 17.60 19.13
N ASP A 52 10.96 18.12 19.90
CA ASP A 52 10.75 18.53 21.29
C ASP A 52 9.96 19.84 21.38
N GLU A 53 10.29 20.83 20.54
CA GLU A 53 9.53 22.07 20.43
C GLU A 53 8.12 21.81 19.91
N LEU A 54 8.00 20.89 18.95
CA LEU A 54 6.69 20.44 18.47
C LEU A 54 5.89 19.76 19.59
N ARG A 55 6.52 18.96 20.45
CA ARG A 55 5.85 18.34 21.59
C ARG A 55 5.26 19.38 22.54
N THR A 56 6.05 20.37 22.93
CA THR A 56 5.60 21.45 23.81
C THR A 56 4.44 22.24 23.19
N GLU A 57 4.50 22.50 21.87
CA GLU A 57 3.42 23.19 21.15
C GLU A 57 2.15 22.35 21.05
N LEU A 58 2.26 21.03 20.79
CA LEU A 58 1.11 20.13 20.75
C LEU A 58 0.45 19.97 22.12
N GLU A 59 1.22 20.03 23.20
CA GLU A 59 0.72 20.02 24.58
C GLU A 59 -0.03 21.31 24.91
N SER A 60 0.52 22.47 24.55
CA SER A 60 -0.12 23.77 24.80
C SER A 60 -1.38 23.98 23.95
N THR A 61 -1.41 23.45 22.72
CA THR A 61 -2.53 23.61 21.78
C THR A 61 -3.74 22.75 22.14
N SER A 62 -3.54 21.62 22.84
CA SER A 62 -4.64 20.74 23.28
C SER A 62 -5.68 21.44 24.17
N ALA A 63 -5.35 22.61 24.72
CA ALA A 63 -6.22 23.38 25.60
C ALA A 63 -7.12 24.42 24.91
N THR A 64 -6.86 24.86 23.67
CA THR A 64 -7.42 26.17 23.24
C THR A 64 -8.18 26.29 21.92
N THR A 65 -7.98 25.52 20.84
CA THR A 65 -8.74 25.80 19.59
C THR A 65 -8.78 24.64 18.59
N CYS A 66 -9.96 24.04 18.39
CA CYS A 66 -10.21 23.04 17.33
C CYS A 66 -10.80 23.63 16.01
N SER A 67 -10.76 24.95 15.79
CA SER A 67 -11.65 25.60 14.80
C SER A 67 -11.01 26.18 13.53
N SER A 68 -9.75 25.87 13.18
CA SER A 68 -9.10 26.40 11.97
C SER A 68 -8.57 25.27 11.06
N LEU A 69 -9.39 24.88 10.08
CA LEU A 69 -9.45 23.51 9.54
C LEU A 69 -8.78 23.25 8.18
N GLU A 70 -7.86 24.09 7.70
CA GLU A 70 -7.24 23.85 6.37
C GLU A 70 -5.79 23.36 6.43
N PHE A 71 -4.96 23.89 7.34
CA PHE A 71 -3.55 23.50 7.40
C PHE A 71 -3.26 22.25 8.24
N GLN A 72 -4.16 21.91 9.17
CA GLN A 72 -4.03 20.67 9.92
C GLN A 72 -4.07 19.45 8.98
N HIS A 73 -4.69 19.52 7.79
CA HIS A 73 -4.94 18.34 6.95
C HIS A 73 -3.64 17.62 6.51
N GLN A 74 -2.56 18.36 6.26
CA GLN A 74 -1.28 17.78 5.82
C GLN A 74 -0.29 17.54 6.96
N THR A 75 -0.61 17.92 8.20
CA THR A 75 0.31 17.81 9.34
C THR A 75 0.82 16.38 9.54
N LEU A 76 -0.08 15.38 9.44
CA LEU A 76 0.32 13.99 9.60
C LEU A 76 1.17 13.49 8.42
N VAL A 77 0.80 13.85 7.19
CA VAL A 77 1.57 13.51 5.97
C VAL A 77 3.00 14.06 6.06
N LEU A 78 3.15 15.33 6.45
CA LEU A 78 4.46 15.97 6.63
C LEU A 78 5.25 15.32 7.77
N ALA A 79 4.61 15.01 8.90
CA ALA A 79 5.27 14.31 10.00
C ALA A 79 5.80 12.94 9.55
N CYS A 80 5.01 12.16 8.80
CA CYS A 80 5.49 10.90 8.21
C CYS A 80 6.64 11.12 7.22
N GLN A 81 6.56 12.15 6.37
CA GLN A 81 7.56 12.46 5.35
C GLN A 81 8.94 12.79 5.93
N TYR A 82 8.95 13.59 7.01
CA TYR A 82 10.15 14.01 7.73
C TYR A 82 10.60 13.01 8.80
N GLY A 83 9.93 11.85 8.92
CA GLY A 83 10.37 10.76 9.80
C GLY A 83 10.10 11.02 11.28
N ALA A 84 8.95 11.63 11.60
CA ALA A 84 8.55 11.89 12.97
C ALA A 84 8.54 10.61 13.82
N PRO A 85 9.04 10.68 15.07
CA PRO A 85 9.03 9.54 15.95
C PRO A 85 7.59 9.14 16.35
N PRO A 86 7.37 7.89 16.79
CA PRO A 86 6.02 7.33 16.91
C PRO A 86 5.16 7.97 17.98
N ASP A 87 5.77 8.51 19.00
CA ASP A 87 5.09 9.28 20.03
C ASP A 87 4.48 10.58 19.47
N ILE A 88 5.18 11.28 18.57
CA ILE A 88 4.66 12.47 17.86
C ILE A 88 3.51 12.07 16.92
N ILE A 89 3.69 11.01 16.12
CA ILE A 89 2.64 10.51 15.23
C ILE A 89 1.38 10.14 16.02
N LYS A 90 1.54 9.40 17.13
CA LYS A 90 0.44 9.04 18.02
C LYS A 90 -0.25 10.27 18.60
N LYS A 91 0.51 11.27 19.04
CA LYS A 91 -0.05 12.51 19.60
C LYS A 91 -0.86 13.27 18.55
N ILE A 92 -0.35 13.43 17.33
CA ILE A 92 -1.06 14.08 16.23
C ILE A 92 -2.38 13.36 15.92
N VAL A 93 -2.35 12.03 15.81
CA VAL A 93 -3.54 11.20 15.54
C VAL A 93 -4.54 11.22 16.71
N GLN A 94 -4.07 11.32 17.95
CA GLN A 94 -4.94 11.48 19.13
C GLN A 94 -5.66 12.82 19.15
N THR A 95 -4.98 13.90 18.76
CA THR A 95 -5.60 15.22 18.64
C THR A 95 -6.64 15.24 17.52
N ARG A 96 -6.33 14.62 16.38
CA ARG A 96 -7.25 14.59 15.23
C ARG A 96 -7.14 13.28 14.45
N SER A 97 -8.11 12.41 14.67
CA SER A 97 -8.07 11.04 14.12
C SER A 97 -8.46 10.92 12.64
N ASP A 98 -9.14 11.92 12.08
CA ASP A 98 -9.48 12.02 10.65
C ASP A 98 -8.22 12.14 9.76
N LEU A 99 -7.11 12.58 10.35
CA LEU A 99 -5.83 12.77 9.67
C LEU A 99 -5.29 11.51 8.99
N VAL A 100 -5.59 10.34 9.52
CA VAL A 100 -5.11 9.07 8.94
C VAL A 100 -5.65 8.83 7.52
N GLN A 101 -6.72 9.52 7.14
CA GLN A 101 -7.38 9.41 5.83
C GLN A 101 -6.92 10.50 4.85
N THR A 102 -6.13 11.48 5.30
CA THR A 102 -5.68 12.58 4.45
C THR A 102 -4.84 12.07 3.31
N LYS A 103 -4.88 12.76 2.18
CA LYS A 103 -3.98 12.51 1.06
C LYS A 103 -3.11 13.73 0.84
N ASP A 104 -1.88 13.51 0.38
CA ASP A 104 -1.05 14.60 -0.11
C ASP A 104 -1.64 15.16 -1.43
N ASP A 105 -1.41 16.43 -1.69
CA ASP A 105 -1.99 17.08 -2.88
C ASP A 105 -1.34 16.60 -4.18
N LYS A 106 -0.07 16.17 -4.13
CA LYS A 106 0.74 15.92 -5.31
C LYS A 106 0.54 14.52 -5.87
N LEU A 107 0.64 13.51 -5.01
CA LEU A 107 0.60 12.10 -5.40
C LEU A 107 -0.63 11.37 -4.89
N GLN A 108 -1.58 12.05 -4.25
CA GLN A 108 -2.75 11.41 -3.64
C GLN A 108 -2.41 10.30 -2.62
N GLN A 109 -1.26 10.45 -1.97
CA GLN A 109 -0.67 9.50 -1.04
C GLN A 109 -1.19 9.70 0.37
N THR A 110 -1.65 8.62 0.98
CA THR A 110 -1.99 8.61 2.41
C THR A 110 -0.73 8.63 3.28
N PRO A 111 -0.82 8.98 4.58
CA PRO A 111 0.29 8.83 5.51
C PRO A 111 0.98 7.46 5.45
N LEU A 112 0.20 6.39 5.22
CA LEU A 112 0.73 5.04 5.10
C LEU A 112 1.63 4.87 3.86
N HIS A 113 1.25 5.44 2.70
CA HIS A 113 2.11 5.46 1.51
C HIS A 113 3.45 6.13 1.81
N ILE A 114 3.43 7.30 2.46
CA ILE A 114 4.64 8.07 2.75
C ILE A 114 5.61 7.29 3.63
N LEU A 115 5.11 6.53 4.61
CA LEU A 115 5.96 5.66 5.42
C LEU A 115 6.52 4.47 4.61
N CYS A 116 5.76 3.95 3.65
CA CYS A 116 6.17 2.81 2.83
C CYS A 116 7.18 3.15 1.73
N GLN A 117 7.41 4.44 1.41
CA GLN A 117 8.33 4.87 0.36
C GLN A 117 9.82 4.67 0.66
N LYS A 118 10.19 4.58 1.94
CA LYS A 118 11.59 4.58 2.36
C LYS A 118 11.91 3.27 3.11
N PRO A 119 13.17 2.78 3.04
CA PRO A 119 13.59 1.53 3.70
C PRO A 119 13.29 1.46 5.19
N GLY A 120 12.74 0.34 5.67
CA GLY A 120 12.22 0.20 7.04
C GLY A 120 13.24 0.51 8.13
N THR A 121 12.91 1.47 9.02
CA THR A 121 13.60 1.66 10.30
C THR A 121 12.70 1.18 11.43
N GLN A 122 13.26 0.92 12.62
CA GLN A 122 12.47 0.52 13.79
C GLN A 122 11.33 1.51 14.09
N GLU A 123 11.63 2.81 14.12
CA GLU A 123 10.63 3.85 14.39
C GLU A 123 9.58 3.95 13.27
N ARG A 124 10.00 3.78 12.01
CA ARG A 124 9.06 3.77 10.89
C ARG A 124 8.14 2.56 10.92
N ASN A 125 8.66 1.38 11.25
CA ASN A 125 7.86 0.17 11.38
C ASN A 125 6.78 0.33 12.47
N LYS A 126 7.13 0.92 13.62
CA LYS A 126 6.15 1.25 14.67
C LYS A 126 5.05 2.20 14.15
N ASN A 127 5.41 3.18 13.32
CA ASN A 127 4.44 4.08 12.69
C ASN A 127 3.54 3.36 11.67
N ILE A 128 4.11 2.48 10.84
CA ILE A 128 3.37 1.67 9.86
C ILE A 128 2.34 0.80 10.59
N GLN A 129 2.77 0.04 11.60
CA GLN A 129 1.89 -0.80 12.42
C GLN A 129 0.76 0.02 13.04
N PHE A 130 1.10 1.15 13.69
CA PHE A 130 0.10 2.01 14.32
C PHE A 130 -0.93 2.56 13.33
N LEU A 131 -0.50 3.05 12.16
CA LEU A 131 -1.42 3.61 11.17
C LEU A 131 -2.24 2.52 10.45
N ALA A 132 -1.64 1.36 10.17
CA ALA A 132 -2.32 0.21 9.59
C ALA A 132 -3.40 -0.34 10.53
N GLU A 133 -3.15 -0.38 11.83
CA GLU A 133 -4.16 -0.73 12.84
C GLU A 133 -5.27 0.32 12.93
N ARG A 134 -4.91 1.62 12.86
CA ARG A 134 -5.86 2.71 13.05
C ARG A 134 -6.79 2.93 11.87
N TYR A 135 -6.31 2.67 10.65
CA TYR A 135 -7.07 2.78 9.41
C TYR A 135 -6.64 1.70 8.39
N PRO A 136 -7.08 0.44 8.58
CA PRO A 136 -6.68 -0.69 7.73
C PRO A 136 -7.01 -0.49 6.25
N GLN A 137 -8.09 0.23 5.94
CA GLN A 137 -8.49 0.52 4.56
C GLN A 137 -7.41 1.30 3.79
N ALA A 138 -6.51 2.02 4.46
CA ALA A 138 -5.38 2.67 3.79
C ALA A 138 -4.46 1.69 3.04
N ALA A 139 -4.38 0.43 3.46
CA ALA A 139 -3.54 -0.59 2.81
C ALA A 139 -3.97 -0.90 1.37
N ILE A 140 -5.24 -0.61 1.00
CA ILE A 140 -5.80 -0.87 -0.34
C ILE A 140 -6.11 0.41 -1.11
N ILE A 141 -5.81 1.59 -0.56
CA ILE A 141 -5.97 2.86 -1.29
C ILE A 141 -4.82 2.97 -2.28
N MET A 142 -5.15 3.33 -3.53
CA MET A 142 -4.14 3.67 -4.54
C MET A 142 -3.79 5.16 -4.50
N ASP A 143 -2.52 5.44 -4.73
CA ASP A 143 -2.00 6.76 -5.02
C ASP A 143 -2.23 7.17 -6.49
N ALA A 144 -1.68 8.31 -6.92
CA ALA A 144 -1.85 8.85 -8.27
C ALA A 144 -1.25 7.97 -9.38
N ASN A 145 -0.34 7.04 -9.03
CA ASN A 145 0.27 6.10 -9.95
C ASN A 145 -0.40 4.70 -9.88
N GLY A 146 -1.52 4.57 -9.17
CA GLY A 146 -2.16 3.29 -8.95
C GLY A 146 -1.46 2.44 -7.87
N ASN A 147 -0.39 2.94 -7.24
CA ASN A 147 0.34 2.17 -6.25
C ASN A 147 -0.41 2.16 -4.92
N THR A 148 -0.63 0.97 -4.37
CA THR A 148 -0.97 0.82 -2.94
C THR A 148 0.29 1.00 -2.08
N PRO A 149 0.17 1.18 -0.75
CA PRO A 149 1.35 1.22 0.12
C PRO A 149 2.25 -0.02 -0.03
N LEU A 150 1.66 -1.19 -0.31
CA LEU A 150 2.42 -2.43 -0.51
C LEU A 150 3.29 -2.40 -1.77
N HIS A 151 2.84 -1.77 -2.87
CA HIS A 151 3.68 -1.59 -4.07
C HIS A 151 4.96 -0.81 -3.73
N LEU A 152 4.81 0.30 -3.00
CA LEU A 152 5.94 1.16 -2.60
C LEU A 152 6.92 0.43 -1.67
N MET A 153 6.41 -0.45 -0.80
CA MET A 153 7.26 -1.31 0.03
C MET A 153 8.05 -2.31 -0.80
N CYS A 154 7.39 -2.96 -1.77
CA CYS A 154 8.00 -3.99 -2.60
C CYS A 154 9.04 -3.45 -3.59
N GLN A 155 9.03 -2.15 -3.87
CA GLN A 155 10.09 -1.47 -4.62
C GLN A 155 11.35 -1.18 -3.80
N ASN A 156 11.25 -1.18 -2.47
CA ASN A 156 12.39 -0.95 -1.58
C ASN A 156 13.13 -2.26 -1.27
N PRO A 157 14.44 -2.20 -1.01
CA PRO A 157 15.19 -3.35 -0.53
C PRO A 157 14.56 -3.91 0.75
N CYS A 158 14.36 -5.23 0.79
CA CYS A 158 13.91 -5.94 1.98
C CYS A 158 15.13 -6.55 2.69
N ASP A 159 15.90 -5.69 3.35
CA ASP A 159 17.22 -6.00 3.93
C ASP A 159 17.23 -6.04 5.46
N SER A 160 16.05 -5.99 6.10
CA SER A 160 15.93 -5.98 7.55
C SER A 160 14.65 -6.63 8.05
N ALA A 161 14.68 -7.13 9.29
CA ALA A 161 13.50 -7.64 9.99
C ALA A 161 12.36 -6.60 10.10
N TYR A 162 12.70 -5.30 10.12
CA TYR A 162 11.71 -4.22 10.14
C TYR A 162 10.97 -4.10 8.81
N ALA A 163 11.64 -4.32 7.68
CA ALA A 163 11.00 -4.34 6.37
C ALA A 163 10.02 -5.51 6.26
N VAL A 164 10.44 -6.71 6.69
CA VAL A 164 9.58 -7.90 6.73
C VAL A 164 8.35 -7.66 7.61
N SER A 165 8.56 -7.14 8.83
CA SER A 165 7.48 -6.84 9.77
C SER A 165 6.50 -5.79 9.24
N ALA A 166 6.98 -4.79 8.51
CA ALA A 166 6.13 -3.79 7.89
C ALA A 166 5.31 -4.39 6.73
N ILE A 167 5.90 -5.28 5.91
CA ILE A 167 5.19 -5.99 4.84
C ILE A 167 4.06 -6.83 5.44
N GLU A 168 4.37 -7.57 6.51
CA GLU A 168 3.39 -8.36 7.27
C GLU A 168 2.24 -7.49 7.76
N ALA A 169 2.53 -6.34 8.40
CA ALA A 169 1.50 -5.44 8.92
C ALA A 169 0.55 -4.93 7.83
N ILE A 170 1.08 -4.54 6.67
CA ILE A 170 0.26 -4.08 5.52
C ILE A 170 -0.56 -5.23 4.93
N CYS A 171 0.04 -6.41 4.79
CA CYS A 171 -0.64 -7.61 4.28
C CYS A 171 -1.83 -8.02 5.17
N LEU A 172 -1.67 -7.94 6.49
CA LEU A 172 -2.73 -8.22 7.44
C LEU A 172 -3.83 -7.15 7.42
N ALA A 173 -3.47 -5.87 7.26
CA ALA A 173 -4.42 -4.77 7.21
C ALA A 173 -5.28 -4.76 5.95
N GLY A 174 -4.71 -5.16 4.80
CA GLY A 174 -5.39 -5.12 3.51
C GLY A 174 -4.88 -6.16 2.52
N PRO A 175 -5.21 -7.45 2.68
CA PRO A 175 -4.69 -8.52 1.83
C PRO A 175 -5.12 -8.41 0.36
N ALA A 176 -6.20 -7.68 0.06
CA ALA A 176 -6.63 -7.42 -1.31
C ALA A 176 -5.60 -6.63 -2.13
N ALA A 177 -4.71 -5.87 -1.47
CA ALA A 177 -3.63 -5.13 -2.14
C ALA A 177 -2.70 -6.05 -2.94
N LEU A 178 -2.55 -7.32 -2.55
CA LEU A 178 -1.68 -8.32 -3.22
C LEU A 178 -2.13 -8.66 -4.64
N THR A 179 -3.38 -8.38 -4.99
CA THR A 179 -3.97 -8.68 -6.30
C THR A 179 -4.30 -7.42 -7.09
N MET A 180 -4.01 -6.23 -6.57
CA MET A 180 -4.25 -4.96 -7.25
C MET A 180 -3.07 -4.66 -8.16
N GLU A 181 -3.36 -4.28 -9.39
CA GLU A 181 -2.38 -3.82 -10.38
C GLU A 181 -2.29 -2.28 -10.31
N ASN A 182 -1.07 -1.73 -10.36
CA ASN A 182 -0.85 -0.30 -10.49
C ASN A 182 -1.10 0.18 -11.94
N HIS A 183 -0.78 1.44 -12.26
CA HIS A 183 -0.97 1.97 -13.62
C HIS A 183 0.00 1.38 -14.67
N ASP A 184 1.04 0.67 -14.23
CA ASP A 184 1.99 -0.04 -15.08
C ASP A 184 1.61 -1.54 -15.22
N ASP A 185 0.40 -1.92 -14.79
CA ASP A 185 -0.13 -3.29 -14.77
C ASP A 185 0.70 -4.26 -13.89
N GLU A 186 1.42 -3.73 -12.90
CA GLU A 186 2.25 -4.51 -11.98
C GLU A 186 1.56 -4.69 -10.64
N THR A 187 1.56 -5.92 -10.12
CA THR A 187 1.18 -6.23 -8.74
C THR A 187 2.35 -5.96 -7.78
N PRO A 188 2.10 -5.80 -6.45
CA PRO A 188 3.19 -5.63 -5.50
C PRO A 188 4.19 -6.79 -5.50
N MET A 189 3.70 -8.01 -5.73
CA MET A 189 4.54 -9.20 -5.73
C MET A 189 5.44 -9.28 -6.97
N GLU A 190 4.97 -8.80 -8.13
CA GLU A 190 5.82 -8.68 -9.32
C GLU A 190 6.91 -7.63 -9.10
N LEU A 191 6.56 -6.46 -8.55
CA LEU A 191 7.53 -5.44 -8.16
C LEU A 191 8.56 -5.98 -7.17
N PHE A 192 8.13 -6.76 -6.17
CA PHE A 192 9.01 -7.40 -5.21
C PHE A 192 9.96 -8.39 -5.88
N LEU A 193 9.54 -9.13 -6.90
CA LEU A 193 10.45 -10.06 -7.57
C LEU A 193 11.44 -9.33 -8.50
N MET A 194 11.04 -8.20 -9.08
CA MET A 194 11.88 -7.40 -9.98
C MET A 194 12.91 -6.55 -9.23
N SER A 195 12.57 -6.02 -8.06
CA SER A 195 13.44 -5.12 -7.28
C SER A 195 14.66 -5.82 -6.68
N GLN A 196 14.58 -7.13 -6.45
CA GLN A 196 15.59 -7.90 -5.71
C GLN A 196 16.72 -8.45 -6.60
N ALA A 197 16.78 -8.04 -7.87
CA ALA A 197 17.77 -8.51 -8.84
C ALA A 197 19.19 -7.92 -8.65
N THR A 198 19.45 -7.15 -7.59
CA THR A 198 20.76 -6.56 -7.30
C THR A 198 21.59 -7.48 -6.39
N ALA A 199 22.91 -7.55 -6.62
CA ALA A 199 23.83 -8.37 -5.81
C ALA A 199 23.71 -8.06 -4.30
N MET A 200 23.47 -9.10 -3.50
CA MET A 200 23.18 -9.01 -2.08
C MET A 200 24.11 -9.89 -1.24
N THR A 201 24.10 -9.67 0.07
CA THR A 201 24.72 -10.55 1.06
C THR A 201 23.76 -11.66 1.50
N VAL A 202 24.28 -12.79 2.00
CA VAL A 202 23.51 -13.95 2.48
C VAL A 202 22.47 -13.57 3.55
N GLU A 203 22.79 -12.67 4.47
CA GLU A 203 21.85 -12.20 5.50
C GLU A 203 20.67 -11.43 4.91
N GLN A 204 20.86 -10.72 3.80
CA GLN A 204 19.79 -10.00 3.13
C GLN A 204 18.86 -10.95 2.37
N GLU A 205 19.36 -12.10 1.89
CA GLU A 205 18.55 -13.13 1.24
C GLU A 205 17.53 -13.76 2.19
N GLU A 206 17.89 -13.95 3.48
CA GLU A 206 16.97 -14.51 4.49
C GLU A 206 15.73 -13.64 4.69
N TYR A 207 15.91 -12.31 4.80
CA TYR A 207 14.78 -11.39 4.96
C TYR A 207 13.87 -11.36 3.72
N GLN A 208 14.45 -11.50 2.53
CA GLN A 208 13.67 -11.56 1.31
C GLN A 208 12.85 -12.83 1.18
N ASP A 209 13.44 -13.98 1.49
CA ASP A 209 12.73 -15.25 1.53
C ASP A 209 11.60 -15.20 2.57
N GLN A 210 11.84 -14.61 3.74
CA GLN A 210 10.81 -14.42 4.75
C GLN A 210 9.66 -13.52 4.27
N ALA A 211 9.97 -12.40 3.62
CA ALA A 211 8.96 -11.51 3.04
C ALA A 211 8.19 -12.19 1.90
N LEU A 212 8.88 -12.90 1.00
CA LEU A 212 8.26 -13.62 -0.11
C LEU A 212 7.32 -14.73 0.39
N LYS A 213 7.73 -15.48 1.42
CA LYS A 213 6.88 -16.45 2.10
C LYS A 213 5.62 -15.81 2.65
N TRP A 214 5.72 -14.64 3.29
CA TRP A 214 4.57 -13.90 3.80
C TRP A 214 3.62 -13.42 2.69
N LEU A 215 4.16 -12.83 1.63
CA LEU A 215 3.41 -12.36 0.47
C LEU A 215 2.65 -13.54 -0.18
N CYS A 216 3.35 -14.63 -0.47
CA CYS A 216 2.76 -15.83 -1.07
C CYS A 216 1.67 -16.43 -0.17
N LYS A 217 1.97 -16.63 1.12
CA LYS A 217 1.05 -17.24 2.07
C LYS A 217 -0.23 -16.41 2.20
N THR A 218 -0.10 -15.10 2.34
CA THR A 218 -1.26 -14.20 2.48
C THR A 218 -2.09 -14.16 1.20
N ASN A 219 -1.44 -14.12 0.04
CA ASN A 219 -2.12 -14.12 -1.26
C ASN A 219 -2.92 -15.43 -1.46
N ILE A 220 -2.31 -16.58 -1.15
CA ILE A 220 -2.98 -17.89 -1.20
C ILE A 220 -4.19 -17.91 -0.26
N MET A 221 -4.03 -17.48 1.00
CA MET A 221 -5.11 -17.46 1.99
C MET A 221 -6.25 -16.53 1.58
N PHE A 222 -5.93 -15.35 1.07
CA PHE A 222 -6.90 -14.41 0.54
C PHE A 222 -7.67 -15.05 -0.62
N LEU A 223 -6.98 -15.53 -1.66
CA LEU A 223 -7.61 -16.13 -2.83
C LEU A 223 -8.40 -17.41 -2.51
N SER A 224 -7.96 -18.22 -1.53
CA SER A 224 -8.72 -19.40 -1.10
C SER A 224 -10.05 -19.02 -0.45
N ASN A 225 -10.08 -17.94 0.32
CA ASN A 225 -11.31 -17.42 0.94
C ASN A 225 -12.27 -16.83 -0.11
N PHE A 226 -11.76 -16.35 -1.24
CA PHE A 226 -12.59 -15.94 -2.39
C PHE A 226 -13.15 -17.15 -3.14
N LYS A 227 -12.38 -18.24 -3.32
CA LYS A 227 -12.81 -19.44 -4.05
C LYS A 227 -13.84 -20.29 -3.29
N THR A 228 -13.85 -20.28 -1.97
CA THR A 228 -14.95 -20.88 -1.19
C THR A 228 -16.25 -20.09 -1.35
N SER A 229 -16.16 -18.80 -1.68
CA SER A 229 -17.30 -17.91 -1.96
C SER A 229 -17.75 -17.94 -3.43
N ALA A 230 -16.80 -18.11 -4.37
CA ALA A 230 -17.04 -18.15 -5.81
C ALA A 230 -16.45 -19.44 -6.42
N ARG A 231 -17.29 -20.45 -6.63
CA ARG A 231 -16.96 -21.65 -7.39
C ARG A 231 -16.66 -21.27 -8.85
N GLY A 232 -15.39 -21.13 -9.21
CA GLY A 232 -14.98 -21.04 -10.61
C GLY A 232 -13.68 -20.29 -10.84
N GLU A 233 -12.75 -20.99 -11.51
CA GLU A 233 -11.58 -20.47 -12.24
C GLU A 233 -10.27 -20.27 -11.45
N MET A 234 -9.30 -21.11 -11.81
CA MET A 234 -8.05 -21.34 -11.09
C MET A 234 -6.91 -21.42 -12.10
N TYR A 235 -6.28 -20.30 -12.48
CA TYR A 235 -5.18 -20.34 -13.46
C TYR A 235 -3.98 -19.38 -13.24
N ARG A 236 -3.91 -18.59 -12.14
CA ARG A 236 -2.74 -17.69 -11.90
C ARG A 236 -1.81 -18.09 -10.74
N LEU A 237 -2.19 -19.02 -9.85
CA LEU A 237 -1.34 -19.42 -8.70
C LEU A 237 -0.10 -20.26 -9.08
N GLN A 238 -0.14 -20.95 -10.22
CA GLN A 238 0.90 -21.92 -10.57
C GLN A 238 2.22 -21.25 -10.97
N CYS A 239 2.17 -20.01 -11.46
CA CYS A 239 3.35 -19.24 -11.86
C CYS A 239 4.19 -18.79 -10.65
N CYS A 240 3.56 -18.38 -9.54
CA CYS A 240 4.29 -17.99 -8.32
C CYS A 240 4.93 -19.20 -7.63
N GLN A 241 4.25 -20.35 -7.61
CA GLN A 241 4.84 -21.60 -7.09
C GLN A 241 6.07 -22.03 -7.91
N GLN A 242 6.03 -21.91 -9.24
CA GLN A 242 7.16 -22.25 -10.11
C GLN A 242 8.34 -21.25 -10.00
N ALA A 243 8.08 -19.97 -9.74
CA ALA A 243 9.15 -18.99 -9.51
C ALA A 243 9.92 -19.26 -8.20
N VAL A 244 9.20 -19.55 -7.11
CA VAL A 244 9.79 -19.96 -5.83
C VAL A 244 10.60 -21.26 -5.98
N TYR A 245 10.06 -22.24 -6.71
CA TYR A 245 10.74 -23.53 -6.94
C TYR A 245 12.00 -23.39 -7.81
N LYS A 246 12.02 -22.48 -8.79
CA LYS A 246 13.20 -22.21 -9.64
C LYS A 246 14.31 -21.46 -8.90
N GLN A 247 13.96 -20.58 -7.96
CA GLN A 247 14.96 -19.93 -7.09
C GLN A 247 15.60 -20.94 -6.12
N GLN A 248 14.81 -21.90 -5.59
CA GLN A 248 15.35 -22.99 -4.77
C GLN A 248 16.22 -23.97 -5.56
N SER A 249 15.83 -24.37 -6.78
CA SER A 249 16.63 -25.34 -7.55
C SER A 249 17.94 -24.76 -8.11
N SER A 250 18.04 -23.44 -8.28
CA SER A 250 19.29 -22.77 -8.67
C SER A 250 20.29 -22.70 -7.51
N PHE A 251 19.83 -22.84 -6.27
CA PHE A 251 20.67 -22.82 -5.07
C PHE A 251 21.26 -24.21 -4.79
N ASP A 252 20.47 -25.28 -4.96
CA ASP A 252 20.92 -26.67 -4.80
C ASP A 252 21.97 -27.10 -5.84
N SER A 253 21.98 -26.49 -7.04
CA SER A 253 23.01 -26.77 -8.05
C SER A 253 24.37 -26.08 -7.79
N CYS A 254 24.42 -25.12 -6.88
CA CYS A 254 25.65 -24.39 -6.53
C CYS A 254 26.36 -24.97 -5.28
N VAL A 255 25.76 -25.95 -4.60
CA VAL A 255 26.30 -26.56 -3.36
C VAL A 255 26.87 -27.97 -3.61
N SER A 256 26.81 -28.51 -4.83
CA SER A 256 27.20 -29.90 -5.12
C SER A 256 28.56 -30.10 -5.81
N THR A 257 29.46 -29.12 -5.81
CA THR A 257 30.84 -29.33 -6.24
C THR A 257 31.79 -28.70 -5.24
N ASP A 258 32.17 -29.48 -4.24
CA ASP A 258 33.51 -29.55 -3.65
C ASP A 258 33.37 -30.23 -2.29
N ASP A 259 33.50 -31.56 -2.26
CA ASP A 259 34.14 -32.32 -1.19
C ASP A 259 34.11 -33.83 -1.57
N GLU A 260 34.98 -34.18 -2.52
CA GLU A 260 35.51 -35.54 -2.60
C GLU A 260 36.55 -35.71 -1.48
N SER A 261 36.19 -36.40 -0.39
CA SER A 261 37.02 -37.43 0.26
C SER A 261 36.50 -37.74 1.66
N GLU A 262 35.92 -38.93 1.87
CA GLU A 262 36.37 -39.91 2.88
C GLU A 262 35.48 -41.18 2.84
N ALA A 263 36.15 -42.27 2.44
CA ALA A 263 35.96 -43.72 2.71
C ALA A 263 34.76 -44.16 3.59
N GLU A 264 33.89 -45.05 3.08
CA GLU A 264 33.91 -46.53 3.23
C GLU A 264 33.53 -47.06 4.63
N GLU A 265 32.77 -48.18 4.65
CA GLU A 265 32.12 -48.89 5.79
C GLU A 265 30.81 -48.24 6.27
N GLU A 266 29.62 -48.81 6.07
CA GLU A 266 29.22 -50.16 6.47
C GLU A 266 28.32 -50.86 5.44
N SER A 267 28.79 -52.04 5.04
CA SER A 267 28.03 -53.06 4.35
C SER A 267 27.19 -53.86 5.36
N ARG A 268 26.01 -54.29 4.91
CA ARG A 268 25.24 -55.47 5.39
C ARG A 268 24.47 -55.37 6.72
N CYS A 269 23.17 -55.15 6.58
CA CYS A 269 22.14 -56.03 7.17
C CYS A 269 20.82 -55.73 6.43
N SER A 270 20.46 -56.54 5.42
CA SER A 270 19.66 -57.77 5.51
C SER A 270 18.23 -57.53 5.00
N LEU A 271 18.05 -57.88 3.72
CA LEU A 271 16.77 -58.29 3.14
C LEU A 271 16.30 -59.57 3.86
N SER A 272 15.13 -59.51 4.48
CA SER A 272 14.21 -60.64 4.57
C SER A 272 12.83 -60.21 5.09
N LEU A 273 11.89 -59.99 4.18
CA LEU A 273 10.51 -60.50 4.28
C LEU A 273 9.84 -60.43 2.90
N GLN A 274 9.56 -61.64 2.40
CA GLN A 274 8.91 -62.09 1.16
C GLN A 274 9.73 -62.07 -0.13
#